data_AF-A0AB37YQV9-F1
#
_entry.id   AF-A0AB37YQV9-F1
#
_cell.length_a   1.000
_cell.length_b   1.000
_cell.length_c   1.000
_cell.angle_alpha   90.00
_cell.angle_beta   90.00
_cell.angle_gamma   90.00
#
_symmetry.space_group_name_H-M   'P 1'
#
loop_
_entity.id
_entity.type
_entity.pdbx_description
1 polymer ?
#
loop_
_entity_poly.entity_id
_entity_poly.type
_entity_poly.pdbx_seq_one_letter_code
_entity_poly.pdbx_strand_id
1 'polypeptide(L)'
;MQNIQLAKEIRTAIKQNNVKGVVELIGSDTELLNMSMRPFGTFLHVAATHGKLEIVKKLIELGADINKRGGVYGGGALNQAASKGQFEIVKYLLACGAEMDMSEPERNPLFGAIQGGHIDIVKLLIENGIDIHVKYTGEYMKNMDALAFAHEQGQIEIANLLDTNKKGEYKDTVENEKTEILDYITEQFGPIDDTISEIIPGSKVSIDI
;
A
#
# COMPACT_ATOMS: atom_id res chain seq x y z
N MET A 1 -13.37 21.92 16.45
CA MET A 1 -14.61 21.08 16.42
C MET A 1 -15.07 20.78 15.00
N GLN A 2 -15.09 21.78 14.10
CA GLN A 2 -15.57 21.63 12.72
C GLN A 2 -14.81 20.56 11.89
N ASN A 3 -13.47 20.56 11.95
CA ASN A 3 -12.66 19.59 11.18
C ASN A 3 -12.83 18.13 11.64
N ILE A 4 -13.14 17.89 12.93
CA ILE A 4 -13.38 16.53 13.45
C ILE A 4 -14.70 15.97 12.91
N GLN A 5 -15.74 16.81 12.84
CA GLN A 5 -17.04 16.41 12.32
C GLN A 5 -16.97 16.17 10.81
N LEU A 6 -16.34 17.08 10.07
CA LEU A 6 -16.11 16.93 8.64
C LEU A 6 -15.31 15.65 8.32
N ALA A 7 -14.24 15.37 9.07
CA ALA A 7 -13.48 14.13 8.89
C ALA A 7 -14.28 12.85 9.23
N LYS A 8 -15.31 12.92 10.08
CA LYS A 8 -16.24 11.79 10.31
C LYS A 8 -17.17 11.60 9.11
N GLU A 9 -17.67 12.68 8.54
CA GLU A 9 -18.55 12.66 7.36
C GLU A 9 -17.81 12.10 6.14
N ILE A 10 -16.59 12.57 5.87
CA ILE A 10 -15.75 12.04 4.80
C ILE A 10 -15.52 10.54 4.98
N ARG A 11 -15.12 10.09 6.18
CA ARG A 11 -14.94 8.64 6.44
C ARG A 11 -16.21 7.83 6.28
N THR A 12 -17.37 8.42 6.56
CA THR A 12 -18.66 7.76 6.36
C THR A 12 -18.96 7.64 4.87
N ALA A 13 -18.72 8.70 4.09
CA ALA A 13 -18.83 8.68 2.63
C ALA A 13 -17.89 7.63 2.00
N ILE A 14 -16.64 7.50 2.48
CA ILE A 14 -15.70 6.46 2.05
C ILE A 14 -16.29 5.07 2.27
N LYS A 15 -16.76 4.78 3.50
CA LYS A 15 -17.34 3.46 3.83
C LYS A 15 -18.55 3.12 2.96
N GLN A 16 -19.36 4.12 2.62
CA GLN A 16 -20.53 4.00 1.75
C GLN A 16 -20.19 3.99 0.25
N ASN A 17 -18.91 4.05 -0.12
CA ASN A 17 -18.44 4.17 -1.50
C ASN A 17 -19.00 5.41 -2.25
N ASN A 18 -19.28 6.49 -1.53
CA ASN A 18 -19.77 7.74 -2.11
C ASN A 18 -18.59 8.58 -2.62
N VAL A 19 -18.10 8.25 -3.82
CA VAL A 19 -16.96 8.93 -4.46
C VAL A 19 -17.20 10.44 -4.58
N LYS A 20 -18.37 10.84 -5.08
CA LYS A 20 -18.74 12.25 -5.27
C LYS A 20 -18.71 13.01 -3.94
N GLY A 21 -19.34 12.45 -2.90
CA GLY A 21 -19.35 13.06 -1.57
C GLY A 21 -17.95 13.20 -0.96
N VAL A 22 -17.05 12.24 -1.18
CA VAL A 22 -15.65 12.36 -0.73
C VAL A 22 -14.96 13.53 -1.40
N VAL A 23 -15.07 13.64 -2.73
CA VAL A 23 -14.43 14.72 -3.51
C VAL A 23 -15.02 16.09 -3.15
N GLU A 24 -16.34 16.19 -3.02
CA GLU A 24 -17.02 17.45 -2.64
C GLU A 24 -16.67 17.91 -1.23
N LEU A 25 -16.60 16.98 -0.26
CA LEU A 25 -16.29 17.31 1.13
C LEU A 25 -14.82 17.69 1.34
N ILE A 26 -13.90 17.12 0.57
CA ILE A 26 -12.46 17.48 0.60
C ILE A 26 -12.20 18.77 -0.18
N GLY A 27 -12.83 18.93 -1.35
CA GLY A 27 -12.58 20.05 -2.24
C GLY A 27 -11.10 20.15 -2.62
N SER A 28 -10.52 21.33 -2.45
CA SER A 28 -9.09 21.59 -2.68
C SER A 28 -8.28 21.73 -1.38
N ASP A 29 -8.81 21.26 -0.24
CA ASP A 29 -8.15 21.37 1.06
C ASP A 29 -7.11 20.25 1.24
N THR A 30 -5.85 20.57 0.92
CA THR A 30 -4.71 19.64 1.00
C THR A 30 -4.32 19.30 2.43
N GLU A 31 -4.57 20.19 3.40
CA GLU A 31 -4.34 19.93 4.82
C GLU A 31 -5.35 18.91 5.36
N LEU A 32 -6.62 19.06 4.99
CA LEU A 32 -7.68 18.10 5.31
C LEU A 32 -7.43 16.75 4.63
N LEU A 33 -7.08 16.74 3.34
CA LEU A 33 -6.79 15.54 2.57
C LEU A 33 -5.75 14.64 3.25
N ASN A 34 -4.68 15.26 3.76
CA ASN A 34 -3.55 14.59 4.38
C ASN A 34 -3.61 14.53 5.92
N MET A 35 -4.74 14.95 6.50
CA MET A 35 -4.97 14.86 7.94
C MET A 35 -4.94 13.40 8.39
N SER A 36 -4.13 13.11 9.41
CA SER A 36 -4.05 11.77 10.02
C SER A 36 -4.74 11.79 11.39
N MET A 37 -5.72 10.90 11.59
CA MET A 37 -6.46 10.79 12.84
C MET A 37 -6.32 9.39 13.43
N ARG A 38 -5.72 9.25 14.62
CA ARG A 38 -5.72 7.94 15.31
C ARG A 38 -7.15 7.59 15.77
N PRO A 39 -7.57 6.30 15.69
CA PRO A 39 -6.81 5.13 15.21
C PRO A 39 -6.85 4.90 13.68
N PHE A 40 -7.46 5.78 12.89
CA PHE A 40 -7.84 5.55 11.49
C PHE A 40 -6.75 5.87 10.44
N GLY A 41 -5.87 6.83 10.71
CA GLY A 41 -4.93 7.36 9.71
C GLY A 41 -5.56 8.43 8.83
N THR A 42 -5.08 8.55 7.58
CA THR A 42 -5.64 9.47 6.57
C THR A 42 -6.85 8.86 5.86
N PHE A 43 -7.53 9.65 5.03
CA PHE A 43 -8.61 9.13 4.18
C PHE A 43 -8.13 8.04 3.21
N LEU A 44 -6.88 8.12 2.73
CA LEU A 44 -6.28 7.09 1.90
C LEU A 44 -6.17 5.74 2.64
N HIS A 45 -5.78 5.75 3.92
CA HIS A 45 -5.76 4.54 4.74
C HIS A 45 -7.16 3.94 4.88
N VAL A 46 -8.17 4.77 5.12
CA VAL A 46 -9.55 4.32 5.30
C VAL A 46 -10.09 3.72 4.00
N ALA A 47 -9.85 4.36 2.85
CA ALA A 47 -10.28 3.87 1.54
C ALA A 47 -9.58 2.54 1.20
N ALA A 48 -8.25 2.47 1.42
CA ALA A 48 -7.47 1.25 1.25
C ALA A 48 -7.97 0.10 2.14
N THR A 49 -8.23 0.36 3.41
CA THR A 49 -8.74 -0.65 4.37
C THR A 49 -10.09 -1.23 3.96
N HIS A 50 -10.96 -0.43 3.32
CA HIS A 50 -12.33 -0.82 2.97
C HIS A 50 -12.50 -1.22 1.50
N GLY A 51 -11.41 -1.41 0.76
CA GLY A 51 -11.47 -1.87 -0.64
C GLY A 51 -12.08 -0.85 -1.59
N LYS A 52 -11.95 0.45 -1.33
CA LYS A 52 -12.58 1.50 -2.14
C LYS A 52 -11.62 2.02 -3.22
N LEU A 53 -11.34 1.18 -4.22
CA LEU A 53 -10.35 1.47 -5.27
C LEU A 53 -10.59 2.82 -5.96
N GLU A 54 -11.81 3.10 -6.40
CA GLU A 54 -12.13 4.37 -7.09
C GLU A 54 -11.93 5.59 -6.19
N ILE A 55 -12.14 5.44 -4.88
CA ILE A 55 -11.86 6.50 -3.91
C ILE A 55 -10.34 6.63 -3.69
N VAL A 56 -9.60 5.52 -3.63
CA VAL A 56 -8.12 5.55 -3.55
C VAL A 56 -7.54 6.33 -4.73
N LYS A 57 -7.97 6.01 -5.96
CA LYS A 57 -7.58 6.73 -7.19
C LYS A 57 -7.86 8.22 -7.06
N LYS A 58 -9.09 8.61 -6.72
CA LYS A 58 -9.48 10.02 -6.58
C LYS A 58 -8.71 10.75 -5.49
N LEU A 59 -8.43 10.11 -4.36
CA LEU A 59 -7.63 10.74 -3.30
C LEU A 59 -6.20 11.00 -3.77
N ILE A 60 -5.58 10.07 -4.52
CA ILE A 60 -4.24 10.24 -5.07
C ILE A 60 -4.23 11.33 -6.16
N GLU A 61 -5.21 11.35 -7.05
CA GLU A 61 -5.38 12.43 -8.05
C GLU A 61 -5.53 13.82 -7.40
N LEU A 62 -6.14 13.89 -6.20
CA LEU A 62 -6.27 15.13 -5.42
C LEU A 62 -4.98 15.52 -4.68
N GLY A 63 -3.91 14.71 -4.76
CA GLY A 63 -2.63 14.98 -4.10
C GLY A 63 -2.52 14.40 -2.68
N ALA A 64 -3.19 13.28 -2.39
CA ALA A 64 -2.96 12.55 -1.15
C ALA A 64 -1.51 12.03 -1.12
N ASP A 65 -0.82 12.27 -0.01
CA ASP A 65 0.50 11.71 0.26
C ASP A 65 0.37 10.19 0.44
N ILE A 66 0.82 9.46 -0.57
CA ILE A 66 0.77 7.99 -0.68
C ILE A 66 1.51 7.33 0.50
N ASN A 67 2.60 7.93 0.94
CA ASN A 67 3.50 7.40 1.96
C ASN A 67 3.24 8.00 3.35
N LYS A 68 2.16 8.80 3.50
CA LYS A 68 1.76 9.36 4.79
C LYS A 68 1.58 8.24 5.80
N ARG A 69 2.21 8.38 6.95
CA ARG A 69 2.10 7.41 8.05
C ARG A 69 0.90 7.72 8.94
N GLY A 70 0.16 6.68 9.31
CA GLY A 70 -1.05 6.85 10.11
C GLY A 70 -1.59 5.57 10.74
N GLY A 71 -2.76 5.70 11.34
CA GLY A 71 -3.45 4.59 11.98
C GLY A 71 -2.85 4.20 13.33
N VAL A 72 -3.26 3.04 13.84
CA VAL A 72 -2.82 2.52 15.15
C VAL A 72 -1.30 2.25 15.14
N TYR A 73 -0.82 1.59 14.09
CA TYR A 73 0.57 1.11 14.02
C TYR A 73 1.53 2.07 13.29
N GLY A 74 1.00 3.17 12.72
CA GLY A 74 1.83 4.16 12.03
C GLY A 74 2.37 3.68 10.66
N GLY A 75 1.73 2.69 10.04
CA GLY A 75 2.05 2.26 8.67
C GLY A 75 1.44 3.18 7.61
N GLY A 76 1.74 2.89 6.33
CA GLY A 76 1.12 3.56 5.18
C GLY A 76 -0.15 2.86 4.68
N ALA A 77 -0.76 3.41 3.62
CA ALA A 77 -1.97 2.83 3.02
C ALA A 77 -1.73 1.46 2.38
N LEU A 78 -0.54 1.23 1.81
CA LEU A 78 -0.13 -0.06 1.20
C LEU A 78 -0.20 -1.21 2.22
N ASN A 79 0.34 -1.00 3.43
CA ASN A 79 0.29 -1.99 4.50
C ASN A 79 -1.15 -2.32 4.92
N GLN A 80 -2.03 -1.31 4.98
CA GLN A 80 -3.44 -1.55 5.32
C GLN A 80 -4.15 -2.35 4.24
N ALA A 81 -3.96 -2.00 2.96
CA ALA A 81 -4.51 -2.74 1.82
C ALA A 81 -4.02 -4.20 1.83
N ALA A 82 -2.72 -4.41 2.04
CA ALA A 82 -2.10 -5.73 2.12
C ALA A 82 -2.70 -6.58 3.25
N SER A 83 -2.82 -6.03 4.47
CA SER A 83 -3.43 -6.74 5.61
C SER A 83 -4.91 -7.11 5.41
N LYS A 84 -5.61 -6.38 4.54
CA LYS A 84 -7.04 -6.54 4.26
C LYS A 84 -7.34 -7.27 2.96
N GLY A 85 -6.34 -7.80 2.26
CA GLY A 85 -6.55 -8.59 1.05
C GLY A 85 -7.01 -7.76 -0.15
N GLN A 86 -6.69 -6.46 -0.19
CA GLN A 86 -7.18 -5.55 -1.22
C GLN A 86 -6.23 -5.53 -2.42
N PHE A 87 -6.16 -6.65 -3.15
CA PHE A 87 -5.19 -6.89 -4.22
C PHE A 87 -5.08 -5.75 -5.24
N GLU A 88 -6.21 -5.32 -5.84
CA GLU A 88 -6.21 -4.23 -6.83
C GLU A 88 -5.72 -2.89 -6.26
N ILE A 89 -5.95 -2.64 -4.96
CA ILE A 89 -5.45 -1.43 -4.30
C ILE A 89 -3.95 -1.56 -4.03
N VAL A 90 -3.46 -2.74 -3.64
CA VAL A 90 -2.01 -2.98 -3.50
C VAL A 90 -1.32 -2.73 -4.85
N LYS A 91 -1.82 -3.35 -5.93
CA LYS A 91 -1.29 -3.18 -7.29
C LYS A 91 -1.25 -1.71 -7.69
N TYR A 92 -2.35 -0.98 -7.46
CA TYR A 92 -2.41 0.45 -7.79
C TYR A 92 -1.46 1.31 -6.94
N LEU A 93 -1.37 1.07 -5.62
CA LEU A 93 -0.48 1.83 -4.75
C LEU A 93 0.99 1.60 -5.10
N LEU A 94 1.39 0.37 -5.44
CA LEU A 94 2.73 0.06 -5.93
C LEU A 94 3.03 0.77 -7.25
N ALA A 95 2.08 0.74 -8.19
CA ALA A 95 2.15 1.49 -9.44
C ALA A 95 2.33 3.01 -9.24
N CYS A 96 1.76 3.57 -8.17
CA CYS A 96 1.94 4.98 -7.81
C CYS A 96 3.19 5.26 -6.96
N GLY A 97 4.07 4.29 -6.74
CA GLY A 97 5.33 4.49 -6.01
C GLY A 97 5.21 4.44 -4.48
N ALA A 98 4.24 3.68 -3.94
CA ALA A 98 4.16 3.45 -2.50
C ALA A 98 5.42 2.72 -1.97
N GLU A 99 5.96 3.20 -0.85
CA GLU A 99 7.14 2.61 -0.20
C GLU A 99 6.83 1.24 0.42
N MET A 100 7.67 0.25 0.12
CA MET A 100 7.57 -1.12 0.64
C MET A 100 8.47 -1.39 1.86
N ASP A 101 9.66 -0.77 1.90
CA ASP A 101 10.73 -1.16 2.80
C ASP A 101 10.66 -0.46 4.15
N MET A 102 9.78 -0.97 5.00
CA MET A 102 9.64 -0.52 6.38
C MET A 102 10.32 -1.50 7.34
N SER A 103 11.23 -0.97 8.17
CA SER A 103 11.98 -1.72 9.19
C SER A 103 11.13 -2.25 10.35
N GLU A 104 9.95 -1.67 10.55
CA GLU A 104 8.99 -2.14 11.54
C GLU A 104 7.93 -3.02 10.86
N PRO A 105 7.79 -4.30 11.26
CA PRO A 105 6.83 -5.21 10.62
C PRO A 105 5.38 -4.78 10.69
N GLU A 106 4.95 -4.08 11.73
CA GLU A 106 3.59 -3.54 11.82
C GLU A 106 3.30 -2.50 10.72
N ARG A 107 4.34 -2.07 10.00
CA ARG A 107 4.33 -1.09 8.93
C ARG A 107 4.80 -1.68 7.60
N ASN A 108 5.23 -2.94 7.59
CA ASN A 108 5.76 -3.61 6.41
C ASN A 108 4.62 -4.38 5.71
N PRO A 109 4.32 -4.06 4.43
CA PRO A 109 3.19 -4.69 3.73
C PRO A 109 3.35 -6.19 3.54
N LEU A 110 4.56 -6.75 3.52
CA LEU A 110 4.77 -8.21 3.49
C LEU A 110 4.22 -8.86 4.74
N PHE A 111 4.57 -8.33 5.92
CA PHE A 111 4.05 -8.83 7.19
C PHE A 111 2.54 -8.62 7.31
N GLY A 112 2.01 -7.50 6.80
CA GLY A 112 0.56 -7.30 6.71
C GLY A 112 -0.13 -8.39 5.87
N ALA A 113 0.39 -8.69 4.68
CA ALA A 113 -0.15 -9.73 3.80
C ALA A 113 -0.10 -11.12 4.45
N ILE A 114 1.02 -11.47 5.10
CA ILE A 114 1.18 -12.72 5.85
C ILE A 114 0.20 -12.76 7.02
N GLN A 115 0.08 -11.69 7.81
CA GLN A 115 -0.90 -11.65 8.91
C GLN A 115 -2.34 -11.88 8.43
N GLY A 116 -2.67 -11.40 7.22
CA GLY A 116 -3.97 -11.62 6.59
C GLY A 116 -4.12 -12.95 5.83
N GLY A 117 -3.02 -13.67 5.57
CA GLY A 117 -3.00 -14.91 4.77
C GLY A 117 -3.16 -14.70 3.26
N HIS A 118 -2.85 -13.51 2.74
CA HIS A 118 -3.10 -13.12 1.35
C HIS A 118 -1.92 -13.47 0.45
N ILE A 119 -1.84 -14.72 -0.01
CA ILE A 119 -0.70 -15.24 -0.78
C ILE A 119 -0.50 -14.54 -2.13
N ASP A 120 -1.57 -14.13 -2.79
CA ASP A 120 -1.56 -13.35 -4.02
C ASP A 120 -0.87 -11.99 -3.83
N ILE A 121 -1.13 -11.32 -2.71
CA ILE A 121 -0.45 -10.07 -2.33
C ILE A 121 1.01 -10.33 -1.96
N VAL A 122 1.32 -11.44 -1.28
CA VAL A 122 2.71 -11.81 -0.99
C VAL A 122 3.51 -11.98 -2.28
N LYS A 123 2.95 -12.70 -3.27
CA LYS A 123 3.57 -12.85 -4.60
C LYS A 123 3.82 -11.50 -5.26
N LEU A 124 2.78 -10.67 -5.34
CA LEU A 124 2.87 -9.34 -5.94
C LEU A 124 3.95 -8.46 -5.30
N LEU A 125 4.08 -8.48 -3.96
CA LEU A 125 5.10 -7.72 -3.26
C LEU A 125 6.52 -8.24 -3.55
N ILE A 126 6.69 -9.57 -3.62
CA ILE A 126 7.97 -10.22 -3.99
C ILE A 126 8.35 -9.86 -5.43
N GLU A 127 7.40 -9.91 -6.36
CA GLU A 127 7.58 -9.54 -7.76
C GLU A 127 7.99 -8.07 -7.91
N ASN A 128 7.55 -7.20 -7.00
CA ASN A 128 7.95 -5.79 -6.94
C ASN A 128 9.24 -5.56 -6.13
N GLY A 129 9.94 -6.61 -5.70
CA GLY A 129 11.28 -6.53 -5.12
C GLY A 129 11.32 -6.17 -3.64
N ILE A 130 10.24 -6.43 -2.88
CA ILE A 130 10.26 -6.24 -1.42
C ILE A 130 11.37 -7.08 -0.76
N ASP A 131 12.05 -6.54 0.26
CA ASP A 131 13.01 -7.31 1.04
C ASP A 131 12.31 -8.37 1.92
N ILE A 132 12.38 -9.63 1.50
CA ILE A 132 11.82 -10.78 2.23
C ILE A 132 12.64 -11.19 3.46
N HIS A 133 13.84 -10.63 3.66
CA HIS A 133 14.73 -10.95 4.77
C HIS A 133 14.62 -9.96 5.94
N VAL A 134 13.69 -9.00 5.83
CA VAL A 134 13.46 -8.02 6.90
C VAL A 134 13.03 -8.74 8.19
N LYS A 135 13.71 -8.41 9.28
CA LYS A 135 13.49 -9.03 10.60
C LYS A 135 12.68 -8.12 11.49
N TYR A 136 11.83 -8.72 12.29
CA TYR A 136 11.07 -8.03 13.31
C TYR A 136 11.98 -7.43 14.37
N THR A 137 11.86 -6.13 14.54
CA THR A 137 12.67 -5.31 15.46
C THR A 137 11.93 -4.96 16.75
N GLY A 138 10.62 -5.22 16.84
CA GLY A 138 9.84 -4.95 18.05
C GLY A 138 10.13 -5.92 19.19
N GLU A 139 9.52 -5.65 20.36
CA GLU A 139 9.78 -6.43 21.58
C GLU A 139 9.13 -7.82 21.59
N TYR A 140 7.93 -7.96 21.00
CA TYR A 140 7.11 -9.18 21.14
C TYR A 140 7.51 -10.34 20.22
N MET A 141 8.14 -10.07 19.07
CA MET A 141 8.54 -11.05 18.06
C MET A 141 9.99 -10.84 17.60
N LYS A 142 10.88 -10.42 18.51
CA LYS A 142 12.26 -10.00 18.19
C LYS A 142 13.00 -11.03 17.32
N ASN A 143 13.58 -10.55 16.21
CA ASN A 143 14.32 -11.31 15.20
C ASN A 143 13.49 -12.25 14.31
N MET A 144 12.16 -12.17 14.33
CA MET A 144 11.30 -12.97 13.46
C MET A 144 11.31 -12.41 12.03
N ASP A 145 11.75 -13.19 11.05
CA ASP A 145 11.62 -12.85 9.63
C ASP A 145 10.26 -13.26 9.07
N ALA A 146 9.96 -12.86 7.83
CA ALA A 146 8.69 -13.17 7.16
C ALA A 146 8.43 -14.69 7.07
N LEU A 147 9.48 -15.49 6.86
CA LEU A 147 9.37 -16.95 6.76
C LEU A 147 8.98 -17.57 8.12
N ALA A 148 9.68 -17.20 9.19
CA ALA A 148 9.37 -17.64 10.54
C ALA A 148 7.95 -17.21 10.96
N PHE A 149 7.54 -16.00 10.59
CA PHE A 149 6.18 -15.51 10.85
C PHE A 149 5.12 -16.32 10.10
N ALA A 150 5.34 -16.62 8.81
CA ALA A 150 4.43 -17.47 8.04
C ALA A 150 4.28 -18.87 8.64
N HIS A 151 5.38 -19.46 9.15
CA HIS A 151 5.33 -20.73 9.86
C HIS A 151 4.54 -20.65 11.18
N GLU A 152 4.73 -19.59 11.98
CA GLU A 152 3.97 -19.38 13.22
C GLU A 152 2.46 -19.27 12.95
N GLN A 153 2.08 -18.59 11.86
CA GLN A 153 0.69 -18.48 11.42
C GLN A 153 0.14 -19.77 10.77
N GLY A 154 0.96 -20.81 10.60
CA GLY A 154 0.58 -22.07 9.96
C GLY A 154 0.38 -21.97 8.44
N GLN A 155 0.90 -20.92 7.80
CA GLN A 155 0.70 -20.61 6.38
C GLN A 155 1.77 -21.30 5.52
N ILE A 156 1.62 -22.62 5.33
CA ILE A 156 2.62 -23.46 4.66
C ILE A 156 2.92 -23.00 3.22
N GLU A 157 1.90 -22.60 2.46
CA GLU A 157 2.09 -22.15 1.07
C GLU A 157 2.90 -20.86 0.98
N ILE A 158 2.62 -19.89 1.85
CA ILE A 158 3.37 -18.64 1.95
C ILE A 158 4.80 -18.91 2.44
N ALA A 159 4.98 -19.80 3.42
CA ALA A 159 6.31 -20.19 3.88
C ALA A 159 7.14 -20.84 2.75
N ASN A 160 6.55 -21.73 1.96
CA ASN A 160 7.21 -22.34 0.80
C ASN A 160 7.57 -21.30 -0.27
N LEU A 161 6.69 -20.32 -0.51
CA LEU A 161 6.96 -19.20 -1.41
C LEU A 161 8.16 -18.36 -0.92
N LEU A 162 8.24 -18.08 0.38
CA LEU A 162 9.37 -17.33 0.95
C LEU A 162 10.68 -18.14 0.96
N ASP A 163 10.62 -19.44 1.22
CA ASP A 163 11.81 -20.32 1.25
C ASP A 163 12.40 -20.57 -0.15
N THR A 164 11.57 -20.64 -1.19
CA THR A 164 12.02 -20.75 -2.58
C THR A 164 12.72 -19.48 -3.05
N ASN A 165 12.18 -18.30 -2.69
CA ASN A 165 12.78 -17.00 -3.05
C ASN A 165 14.07 -16.67 -2.27
N LYS A 166 14.32 -17.34 -1.13
CA LYS A 166 15.57 -17.21 -0.37
C LYS A 166 16.81 -17.74 -1.10
N LYS A 167 16.65 -18.60 -2.12
CA LYS A 167 17.76 -19.29 -2.81
C LYS A 167 18.30 -18.57 -4.05
N GLY A 168 17.76 -17.39 -4.42
CA GLY A 168 18.37 -16.51 -5.42
C GLY A 168 18.05 -16.82 -6.89
N GLU A 169 16.94 -17.48 -7.20
CA GLU A 169 16.55 -17.88 -8.57
C GLU A 169 15.49 -16.97 -9.23
N TYR A 170 15.33 -15.71 -8.80
CA TYR A 170 14.29 -14.81 -9.34
C TYR A 170 14.90 -13.60 -10.10
N LYS A 171 15.74 -13.87 -11.10
CA LYS A 171 16.34 -12.81 -11.94
C LYS A 171 15.82 -12.76 -13.39
N ASP A 172 15.17 -13.81 -13.89
CA ASP A 172 14.83 -13.89 -15.32
C ASP A 172 13.32 -13.66 -15.64
N THR A 173 12.44 -13.55 -14.64
CA THR A 173 10.98 -13.30 -14.82
C THR A 173 10.56 -11.85 -14.61
N VAL A 174 11.43 -11.01 -14.03
CA VAL A 174 11.13 -9.63 -13.58
C VAL A 174 10.86 -8.67 -14.73
N GLU A 175 11.41 -8.92 -15.93
CA GLU A 175 11.18 -8.06 -17.11
C GLU A 175 9.76 -8.18 -17.69
N ASN A 176 9.16 -9.37 -17.68
CA ASN A 176 7.83 -9.59 -18.25
C ASN A 176 6.71 -9.02 -17.36
N GLU A 177 6.84 -9.07 -16.03
CA GLU A 177 5.77 -8.66 -15.10
C GLU A 177 5.85 -7.18 -14.69
N LYS A 178 7.05 -6.59 -14.70
CA LYS A 178 7.20 -5.11 -14.68
C LYS A 178 6.45 -4.50 -15.88
N THR A 179 6.47 -5.19 -17.02
CA THR A 179 5.68 -4.81 -18.20
C THR A 179 4.18 -4.90 -17.90
N GLU A 180 3.67 -5.91 -17.20
CA GLU A 180 2.24 -6.01 -16.85
C GLU A 180 1.72 -4.90 -15.92
N ILE A 181 2.54 -4.40 -14.99
CA ILE A 181 2.16 -3.26 -14.14
C ILE A 181 2.16 -1.97 -14.95
N LEU A 182 3.18 -1.76 -15.79
CA LEU A 182 3.24 -0.61 -16.69
C LEU A 182 2.10 -0.62 -17.72
N ASP A 183 1.72 -1.80 -18.22
CA ASP A 183 0.60 -2.02 -19.11
C ASP A 183 -0.72 -1.72 -18.39
N TYR A 184 -0.89 -2.20 -17.16
CA TYR A 184 -2.07 -1.85 -16.33
C TYR A 184 -2.16 -0.34 -16.12
N ILE A 185 -1.04 0.32 -15.82
CA ILE A 185 -1.02 1.79 -15.67
C ILE A 185 -1.44 2.44 -16.99
N THR A 186 -0.86 1.99 -18.11
CA THR A 186 -1.12 2.56 -19.42
C THR A 186 -2.57 2.37 -19.87
N GLU A 187 -3.14 1.18 -19.66
CA GLU A 187 -4.53 0.85 -20.00
C GLU A 187 -5.51 1.68 -19.17
N GLN A 188 -5.24 1.84 -17.88
CA GLN A 188 -6.18 2.48 -16.95
C GLN A 188 -6.05 4.01 -16.90
N PHE A 189 -4.86 4.56 -17.16
CA PHE A 189 -4.56 5.98 -16.94
C PHE A 189 -3.99 6.70 -18.16
N GLY A 190 -3.71 5.98 -19.26
CA GLY A 190 -3.04 6.53 -20.44
C GLY A 190 -1.52 6.42 -20.35
N PRO A 191 -0.79 6.77 -21.43
CA PRO A 191 0.66 6.64 -21.50
C PRO A 191 1.34 7.37 -20.34
N ILE A 192 2.41 6.76 -19.82
CA ILE A 192 3.26 7.34 -18.78
C ILE A 192 4.03 8.51 -19.41
N ASP A 193 3.42 9.70 -19.36
CA ASP A 193 4.08 10.98 -19.61
C ASP A 193 4.80 11.40 -18.32
N ASP A 194 5.96 12.04 -18.45
CA ASP A 194 6.87 12.43 -17.36
C ASP A 194 6.21 13.34 -16.29
N THR A 195 4.96 13.75 -16.51
CA THR A 195 4.13 14.61 -15.66
C THR A 195 3.70 13.98 -14.33
N ILE A 196 3.73 12.64 -14.14
CA ILE A 196 3.44 12.04 -12.81
C ILE A 196 4.56 12.37 -11.79
N SER A 197 5.79 12.60 -12.25
CA SER A 197 6.91 13.00 -11.39
C SER A 197 6.75 14.41 -10.81
N GLU A 198 6.01 15.30 -11.49
CA GLU A 198 5.77 16.68 -11.05
C GLU A 198 4.54 16.82 -10.12
N ILE A 199 3.61 15.85 -10.14
CA ILE A 199 2.33 15.95 -9.42
C ILE A 199 2.42 15.37 -7.98
N ILE A 200 3.40 14.51 -7.69
CA ILE A 200 3.51 13.83 -6.38
C ILE A 200 4.82 14.21 -5.67
N PRO A 201 4.79 15.11 -4.67
CA PRO A 201 5.96 15.40 -3.85
C PRO A 201 6.42 14.13 -3.11
N GLY A 202 7.53 13.53 -3.53
CA GLY A 202 8.13 12.35 -2.88
C GLY A 202 8.36 11.14 -3.78
N SER A 203 7.90 11.15 -5.04
CA SER A 203 8.19 10.06 -5.98
C SER A 203 9.66 10.05 -6.39
N LYS A 204 10.46 9.16 -5.77
CA LYS A 204 11.79 8.79 -6.29
C LYS A 204 11.64 7.78 -7.42
N VAL A 205 11.16 8.23 -8.57
CA VAL A 205 11.39 7.52 -9.83
C VAL A 205 12.52 8.23 -10.53
N SER A 206 13.74 7.98 -10.06
CA SER A 206 14.94 8.27 -10.85
C SER A 206 15.19 7.03 -11.71
N ILE A 207 14.78 7.08 -12.98
CA ILE A 207 15.36 6.19 -13.99
C ILE A 207 16.54 6.98 -14.57
N ASP A 208 17.73 6.74 -14.02
CA ASP A 208 18.96 7.16 -14.69
C ASP A 208 19.29 6.13 -15.79
N ILE A 209 19.38 6.68 -17.02
CA ILE A 209 19.84 6.19 -18.34
C ILE A 209 19.13 5.02 -19.01
#